data_AF-A0A380EHS1-F1
#
_entry.id   AF-A0A380EHS1-F1
#
_cell.length_a   1.000
_cell.length_b   1.000
_cell.length_c   1.000
_cell.angle_alpha   90.00
_cell.angle_beta   90.00
_cell.angle_gamma   90.00
#
_symmetry.space_group_name_H-M   'P 1'
#
loop_
_entity.id
_entity.type
_entity.pdbx_description
1 polymer ?
#
loop_
_entity_poly.entity_id
_entity_poly.type
_entity_poly.pdbx_seq_one_letter_code
_entity_poly.pdbx_strand_id
1 'polypeptide(L)'
;MGNLKQAIADKDATKATVNFTDADQAKQQAYNTAVTNAENIISKANGGNATQAEVEQAIKQVNAAKQALNGNANVQHAKDEATALINSSNDLNQAQKDALKQQVQNATTVAGVNNVKQTAQELNNAMTQLKQGIADKEQTKADGNFVNADPDKQNAYNQAVAKAEALISATPDVVVTPSEITAALNKVTQAKNDLNGNTNLATAKQNVQHAIDQLPNLNQAQRDEYSKQITQATLVPNVNAIQQAATTLNDAMTQLKQGIANKAQIKGSENYHDADTDKQTAYDNAVTKAEELLKQTTNPTMDPNTIQQALTKVNDTNQALNGNQKLADAKQDAKTTLGTLDHLNDAQKQALTTQVEQAPDIATVNNVKQNAQNLNNAMTNLNNALQDKTETLNSINFTDADQAKKDAYTNAVSHAEGILSKANGSNASQTEVEQAMQRVNEAKQALNGNDNVQRAKDAANK
;
A
#
# COMPACT_ATOMS: atom_id res chain seq x y z
N MET A 1 -8.07 107.47 22.69
CA MET A 1 -6.96 107.02 21.81
C MET A 1 -6.05 105.95 22.43
N GLY A 2 -5.55 106.11 23.66
CA GLY A 2 -4.73 105.08 24.33
C GLY A 2 -5.39 103.70 24.41
N ASN A 3 -6.67 103.66 24.79
CA ASN A 3 -7.45 102.42 24.88
C ASN A 3 -7.65 101.71 23.53
N LEU A 4 -7.72 102.45 22.41
CA LEU A 4 -7.84 101.87 21.07
C LEU A 4 -6.53 101.23 20.61
N LYS A 5 -5.39 101.88 20.88
CA LYS A 5 -4.06 101.28 20.65
C LYS A 5 -3.89 99.99 21.46
N GLN A 6 -4.37 99.98 22.71
CA GLN A 6 -4.34 98.79 23.56
C GLN A 6 -5.24 97.67 23.02
N ALA A 7 -6.42 98.00 22.48
CA ALA A 7 -7.38 97.02 21.95
C ALA A 7 -6.87 96.24 20.72
N ILE A 8 -5.91 96.80 19.96
CA ILE A 8 -5.26 96.13 18.82
C ILE A 8 -3.80 95.74 19.09
N ALA A 9 -3.28 95.99 20.30
CA ALA A 9 -1.87 95.75 20.62
C ALA A 9 -1.47 94.28 20.48
N ASP A 10 -2.42 93.36 20.67
CA ASP A 10 -2.21 91.92 20.58
C ASP A 10 -2.80 91.29 19.29
N LYS A 11 -3.00 92.09 18.24
CA LYS A 11 -3.58 91.62 16.97
C LYS A 11 -2.81 90.45 16.37
N ASP A 12 -1.48 90.52 16.35
CA ASP A 12 -0.64 89.53 15.67
C ASP A 12 -0.58 88.25 16.50
N ALA A 13 -0.54 88.38 17.83
CA ALA A 13 -0.70 87.27 18.76
C ALA A 13 -2.07 86.59 18.59
N THR A 14 -3.15 87.37 18.47
CA THR A 14 -4.51 86.86 18.23
C THR A 14 -4.58 86.09 16.92
N LYS A 15 -4.03 86.64 15.82
CA LYS A 15 -3.99 85.97 14.50
C LYS A 15 -3.18 84.69 14.47
N ALA A 16 -2.19 84.55 15.37
CA ALA A 16 -1.41 83.32 15.52
C ALA A 16 -2.13 82.25 16.37
N THR A 17 -3.22 82.59 17.08
CA THR A 17 -3.96 81.61 17.88
C THR A 17 -4.85 80.73 17.01
N VAL A 18 -5.04 79.49 17.46
CA VAL A 18 -6.05 78.56 16.91
C VAL A 18 -7.44 79.18 16.91
N ASN A 19 -7.76 79.97 17.94
CA ASN A 19 -9.06 80.62 18.02
C ASN A 19 -9.32 81.56 16.84
N PHE A 20 -8.27 82.10 16.21
CA PHE A 20 -8.38 82.84 14.95
C PHE A 20 -8.20 81.93 13.72
N THR A 21 -7.13 81.14 13.63
CA THR A 21 -6.80 80.39 12.39
C THR A 21 -7.89 79.41 11.98
N ASP A 22 -8.56 78.82 12.96
CA ASP A 22 -9.61 77.81 12.76
C ASP A 22 -11.02 78.38 12.96
N ALA A 23 -11.15 79.69 13.20
CA ALA A 23 -12.46 80.34 13.24
C ALA A 23 -13.13 80.30 11.86
N ASP A 24 -14.44 80.47 11.82
CA ASP A 24 -15.15 80.57 10.54
C ASP A 24 -14.58 81.75 9.74
N GLN A 25 -14.47 81.58 8.43
CA GLN A 25 -13.87 82.58 7.54
C GLN A 25 -14.50 83.97 7.71
N ALA A 26 -15.82 84.03 7.89
CA ALA A 26 -16.55 85.28 8.15
C ALA A 26 -16.12 85.98 9.45
N LYS A 27 -15.82 85.22 10.51
CA LYS A 27 -15.37 85.76 11.81
C LYS A 27 -13.91 86.21 11.77
N GLN A 28 -13.06 85.47 11.04
CA GLN A 28 -11.68 85.92 10.75
C GLN A 28 -11.69 87.25 9.99
N GLN A 29 -12.53 87.36 8.96
CA GLN A 29 -12.66 88.56 8.15
C GLN A 29 -13.24 89.72 8.95
N ALA A 30 -14.23 89.48 9.81
CA ALA A 30 -14.78 90.48 10.72
C ALA A 30 -13.72 91.04 11.68
N TYR A 31 -12.89 90.16 12.27
CA TYR A 31 -11.79 90.59 13.14
C TYR A 31 -10.72 91.38 12.38
N ASN A 32 -10.28 90.88 11.22
CA ASN A 32 -9.34 91.59 10.35
C ASN A 32 -9.87 92.98 9.96
N THR A 33 -11.14 93.09 9.59
CA THR A 33 -11.79 94.36 9.21
C THR A 33 -11.86 95.32 10.39
N ALA A 34 -12.23 94.84 11.58
CA ALA A 34 -12.27 95.66 12.78
C ALA A 34 -10.88 96.18 13.18
N VAL A 35 -9.84 95.36 13.07
CA VAL A 35 -8.44 95.75 13.30
C VAL A 35 -7.98 96.80 12.28
N THR A 36 -8.22 96.57 10.98
CA THR A 36 -7.89 97.54 9.92
C THR A 36 -8.59 98.88 10.16
N ASN A 37 -9.87 98.87 10.54
CA ASN A 37 -10.62 100.09 10.86
C ASN A 37 -10.03 100.83 12.07
N ALA A 38 -9.64 100.10 13.12
CA ALA A 38 -8.98 100.68 14.28
C ALA A 38 -7.58 101.25 13.96
N GLU A 39 -6.81 100.58 13.09
CA GLU A 39 -5.51 101.07 12.59
C GLU A 39 -5.66 102.35 11.77
N ASN A 40 -6.69 102.41 10.92
CA ASN A 40 -7.02 103.60 10.14
C ASN A 40 -7.31 104.82 11.04
N ILE A 41 -8.09 104.63 12.12
CA ILE A 41 -8.38 105.66 13.12
C ILE A 41 -7.09 106.10 13.84
N ILE A 42 -6.15 105.19 14.11
CA ILE A 42 -4.86 105.47 14.79
C ILE A 42 -3.86 106.22 13.90
N SER A 43 -3.91 106.02 12.59
CA SER A 43 -2.94 106.59 11.64
C SER A 43 -2.96 108.13 11.64
N LYS A 44 -1.77 108.76 11.72
CA LYS A 44 -1.63 110.24 11.71
C LYS A 44 -2.01 110.91 10.38
N ALA A 45 -2.19 110.14 9.31
CA ALA A 45 -2.58 110.66 7.98
C ALA A 45 -4.11 110.83 7.82
N ASN A 46 -4.93 110.11 8.60
CA ASN A 46 -6.40 110.18 8.59
C ASN A 46 -7.02 110.50 9.96
N GLY A 47 -6.23 110.60 11.03
CA GLY A 47 -6.67 110.87 12.41
C GLY A 47 -7.10 112.31 12.71
N GLY A 48 -7.59 113.05 11.71
CA GLY A 48 -8.23 114.35 11.93
C GLY A 48 -9.66 114.15 12.43
N ASN A 49 -9.95 114.55 13.66
CA ASN A 49 -11.29 114.64 14.25
C ASN A 49 -12.09 113.34 14.50
N ALA A 50 -11.45 112.17 14.68
CA ALA A 50 -12.17 111.00 15.21
C ALA A 50 -12.76 111.34 16.58
N THR A 51 -14.09 111.36 16.67
CA THR A 51 -14.84 111.68 17.87
C THR A 51 -14.62 110.61 18.94
N GLN A 52 -14.87 110.98 20.20
CA GLN A 52 -14.83 110.02 21.30
C GLN A 52 -15.76 108.82 21.03
N ALA A 53 -16.94 109.05 20.44
CA ALA A 53 -17.89 108.01 20.08
C ALA A 53 -17.36 107.05 19.01
N GLU A 54 -16.67 107.56 17.98
CA GLU A 54 -16.07 106.72 16.93
C GLU A 54 -14.92 105.87 17.46
N VAL A 55 -14.09 106.43 18.35
CA VAL A 55 -13.02 105.69 19.03
C VAL A 55 -13.60 104.60 19.93
N GLU A 56 -14.65 104.90 20.70
CA GLU A 56 -15.34 103.91 21.55
C GLU A 56 -16.02 102.81 20.71
N GLN A 57 -16.60 103.16 19.58
CA GLN A 57 -17.24 102.20 18.68
C GLN A 57 -16.21 101.26 18.02
N ALA A 58 -15.05 101.77 17.60
CA ALA A 58 -13.98 100.94 17.06
C ALA A 58 -13.41 99.98 18.10
N ILE A 59 -13.24 100.42 19.36
CA ILE A 59 -12.86 99.54 20.47
C ILE A 59 -13.89 98.42 20.65
N LYS A 60 -15.19 98.77 20.66
CA LYS A 60 -16.27 97.78 20.77
C LYS A 60 -16.26 96.78 19.62
N GLN A 61 -16.07 97.23 18.38
CA GLN A 61 -16.03 96.35 17.21
C GLN A 61 -14.85 95.38 17.24
N VAL A 62 -13.64 95.85 17.57
CA VAL A 62 -12.45 94.98 17.71
C VAL A 62 -12.69 93.93 18.79
N ASN A 63 -13.16 94.34 19.96
CA ASN A 63 -13.41 93.42 21.07
C ASN A 63 -14.53 92.41 20.76
N ALA A 64 -15.63 92.86 20.16
CA ALA A 64 -16.74 92.00 19.76
C ALA A 64 -16.32 90.99 18.69
N ALA A 65 -15.59 91.44 17.65
CA ALA A 65 -15.10 90.57 16.59
C ALA A 65 -14.07 89.57 17.13
N LYS A 66 -13.20 89.99 18.07
CA LYS A 66 -12.23 89.12 18.75
C LYS A 66 -12.92 88.06 19.62
N GLN A 67 -13.97 88.43 20.36
CA GLN A 67 -14.76 87.50 21.16
C GLN A 67 -15.60 86.55 20.30
N ALA A 68 -16.02 87.01 19.11
CA ALA A 68 -16.77 86.20 18.16
C ALA A 68 -15.92 85.13 17.46
N LEU A 69 -14.59 85.23 17.52
CA LEU A 69 -13.67 84.20 17.02
C LEU A 69 -13.95 82.87 17.72
N ASN A 70 -14.19 81.84 16.93
CA ASN A 70 -14.70 80.55 17.38
C ASN A 70 -13.81 79.36 17.03
N GLY A 71 -12.53 79.58 16.69
CA GLY A 71 -11.65 78.49 16.28
C GLY A 71 -11.51 77.40 17.34
N ASN A 72 -11.46 77.76 18.63
CA ASN A 72 -11.41 76.77 19.71
C ASN A 72 -12.69 75.93 19.80
N ALA A 73 -13.86 76.54 19.55
CA ALA A 73 -15.13 75.83 19.52
C ALA A 73 -15.23 74.92 18.28
N ASN A 74 -14.71 75.36 17.14
CA ASN A 74 -14.63 74.56 15.92
C ASN A 74 -13.71 73.34 16.12
N VAL A 75 -12.58 73.49 16.81
CA VAL A 75 -11.72 72.36 17.21
C VAL A 75 -12.47 71.39 18.10
N GLN A 76 -13.19 71.88 19.12
CA GLN A 76 -13.98 71.01 20.01
C GLN A 76 -15.07 70.26 19.25
N HIS A 77 -15.79 70.93 18.36
CA HIS A 77 -16.81 70.29 17.52
C HIS A 77 -16.20 69.20 16.63
N ALA A 78 -15.05 69.47 16.01
CA ALA A 78 -14.32 68.46 15.24
C ALA A 78 -13.91 67.27 16.12
N LYS A 79 -13.49 67.50 17.37
CA LYS A 79 -13.15 66.43 18.33
C LYS A 79 -14.36 65.58 18.68
N ASP A 80 -15.52 66.19 18.88
CA ASP A 80 -16.76 65.50 19.18
C ASP A 80 -17.19 64.61 18.00
N GLU A 81 -17.12 65.13 16.77
CA GLU A 81 -17.40 64.36 15.56
C GLU A 81 -16.44 63.18 15.37
N ALA A 82 -15.12 63.41 15.51
CA ALA A 82 -14.11 62.36 15.37
C ALA A 82 -14.29 61.28 16.45
N THR A 83 -14.59 61.68 17.68
CA THR A 83 -14.86 60.75 18.79
C THR A 83 -16.12 59.93 18.54
N ALA A 84 -17.18 60.54 18.03
CA ALA A 84 -18.42 59.85 17.67
C ALA A 84 -18.17 58.80 16.56
N LEU A 85 -17.38 59.15 15.55
CA LEU A 85 -16.99 58.24 14.46
C LEU A 85 -16.16 57.05 14.98
N ILE A 86 -15.17 57.30 15.85
CA ILE A 86 -14.34 56.23 16.43
C ILE A 86 -15.21 55.28 17.28
N ASN A 87 -16.18 55.82 18.03
CA ASN A 87 -17.10 55.01 18.81
C ASN A 87 -17.96 54.09 17.92
N SER A 88 -18.50 54.62 16.82
CA SER A 88 -19.35 53.89 15.88
C SER A 88 -18.59 52.97 14.91
N SER A 89 -17.27 53.04 14.89
CA SER A 89 -16.42 52.15 14.09
C SER A 89 -16.46 50.72 14.65
N ASN A 90 -17.20 49.83 13.98
CA ASN A 90 -17.52 48.50 14.50
C ASN A 90 -16.34 47.52 14.45
N ASP A 91 -15.36 47.77 13.57
CA ASP A 91 -14.28 46.82 13.34
C ASP A 91 -13.00 47.11 14.09
N LEU A 92 -12.85 48.34 14.58
CA LEU A 92 -11.79 48.72 15.51
C LEU A 92 -11.94 47.96 16.83
N ASN A 93 -10.83 47.44 17.32
CA ASN A 93 -10.77 46.90 18.68
C ASN A 93 -10.72 48.05 19.72
N GLN A 94 -10.95 47.72 20.99
CA GLN A 94 -11.06 48.73 22.04
C GLN A 94 -9.76 49.55 22.20
N ALA A 95 -8.61 48.89 22.14
CA ALA A 95 -7.33 49.57 22.32
C ALA A 95 -7.02 50.56 21.18
N GLN A 96 -7.39 50.22 19.94
CA GLN A 96 -7.33 51.13 18.79
C GLN A 96 -8.25 52.33 18.97
N LYS A 97 -9.49 52.10 19.44
CA LYS A 97 -10.44 53.20 19.73
C LYS A 97 -9.87 54.14 20.78
N ASP A 98 -9.29 53.61 21.85
CA ASP A 98 -8.73 54.40 22.94
C ASP A 98 -7.50 55.20 22.50
N ALA A 99 -6.59 54.59 21.75
CA ALA A 99 -5.43 55.27 21.18
C ALA A 99 -5.82 56.39 20.20
N LEU A 100 -6.79 56.16 19.31
CA LEU A 100 -7.29 57.17 18.37
C LEU A 100 -8.01 58.32 19.11
N LYS A 101 -8.81 58.03 20.13
CA LYS A 101 -9.42 59.08 20.97
C LYS A 101 -8.36 59.91 21.68
N GLN A 102 -7.29 59.30 22.16
CA GLN A 102 -6.17 60.04 22.76
C GLN A 102 -5.50 60.97 21.73
N GLN A 103 -5.31 60.51 20.49
CA GLN A 103 -4.82 61.37 19.40
C GLN A 103 -5.78 62.53 19.07
N VAL A 104 -7.09 62.27 19.04
CA VAL A 104 -8.12 63.33 18.88
C VAL A 104 -8.00 64.37 20.00
N GLN A 105 -7.83 63.93 21.25
CA GLN A 105 -7.71 64.85 22.38
C GLN A 105 -6.42 65.69 22.32
N ASN A 106 -5.31 65.10 21.86
CA ASN A 106 -4.03 65.78 21.72
C ASN A 106 -3.97 66.75 20.53
N ALA A 107 -4.81 66.57 19.50
CA ALA A 107 -4.86 67.49 18.37
C ALA A 107 -5.34 68.89 18.79
N THR A 108 -4.64 69.92 18.32
CA THR A 108 -4.88 71.32 18.70
C THR A 108 -5.56 72.15 17.61
N THR A 109 -5.72 71.60 16.40
CA THR A 109 -6.35 72.26 15.24
C THR A 109 -7.40 71.36 14.61
N VAL A 110 -8.35 71.96 13.87
CA VAL A 110 -9.40 71.25 13.12
C VAL A 110 -8.78 70.31 12.08
N ALA A 111 -7.73 70.76 11.39
CA ALA A 111 -7.01 69.94 10.42
C ALA A 111 -6.36 68.71 11.07
N GLY A 112 -5.73 68.88 12.24
CA GLY A 112 -5.16 67.77 13.00
C GLY A 112 -6.20 66.74 13.42
N VAL A 113 -7.36 67.21 13.92
CA VAL A 113 -8.47 66.32 14.29
C VAL A 113 -9.03 65.59 13.07
N ASN A 114 -9.19 66.27 11.93
CA ASN A 114 -9.67 65.66 10.70
C ASN A 114 -8.72 64.58 10.15
N ASN A 115 -7.40 64.75 10.29
CA ASN A 115 -6.43 63.72 9.92
C ASN A 115 -6.58 62.45 10.79
N VAL A 116 -6.82 62.61 12.09
CA VAL A 116 -7.09 61.46 12.98
C VAL A 116 -8.42 60.79 12.62
N LYS A 117 -9.46 61.58 12.30
CA LYS A 117 -10.76 61.08 11.81
C LYS A 117 -10.61 60.23 10.54
N GLN A 118 -9.83 60.72 9.57
CA GLN A 118 -9.51 59.98 8.35
C GLN A 118 -8.74 58.68 8.65
N THR A 119 -7.73 58.74 9.51
CA THR A 119 -6.95 57.57 9.94
C THR A 119 -7.85 56.51 10.60
N ALA A 120 -8.82 56.94 11.43
CA ALA A 120 -9.77 56.04 12.06
C ALA A 120 -10.68 55.33 11.04
N GLN A 121 -11.13 56.03 10.00
CA GLN A 121 -11.93 55.44 8.92
C GLN A 121 -11.13 54.41 8.11
N GLU A 122 -9.91 54.76 7.72
CA GLU A 122 -9.01 53.87 6.97
C GLU A 122 -8.63 52.64 7.79
N LEU A 123 -8.32 52.83 9.08
CA LEU A 123 -8.00 51.73 9.99
C LEU A 123 -9.21 50.81 10.16
N ASN A 124 -10.42 51.37 10.37
CA ASN A 124 -11.63 50.56 10.49
C ASN A 124 -11.84 49.72 9.23
N ASN A 125 -11.69 50.32 8.04
CA ASN A 125 -11.81 49.60 6.77
C ASN A 125 -10.77 48.49 6.62
N ALA A 126 -9.51 48.76 6.98
CA ALA A 126 -8.45 47.74 6.95
C ALA A 126 -8.74 46.59 7.93
N MET A 127 -9.29 46.89 9.11
CA MET A 127 -9.70 45.90 10.10
C MET A 127 -10.89 45.05 9.61
N THR A 128 -11.87 45.66 8.94
CA THR A 128 -12.96 44.93 8.28
C THR A 128 -12.41 43.92 7.27
N GLN A 129 -11.49 44.36 6.41
CA GLN A 129 -10.84 43.51 5.41
C GLN A 129 -10.02 42.38 6.05
N LEU A 130 -9.27 42.67 7.11
CA LEU A 130 -8.48 41.67 7.83
C LEU A 130 -9.37 40.58 8.42
N LYS A 131 -10.48 40.95 9.09
CA LYS A 131 -11.44 40.00 9.66
C LYS A 131 -12.07 39.11 8.58
N GLN A 132 -12.47 39.70 7.46
CA GLN A 132 -13.02 38.94 6.34
C GLN A 132 -11.98 38.01 5.71
N GLY A 133 -10.74 38.48 5.53
CA GLY A 133 -9.66 37.72 4.91
C GLY A 133 -9.21 36.48 5.70
N ILE A 134 -9.49 36.44 7.01
CA ILE A 134 -9.19 35.27 7.85
C ILE A 134 -10.44 34.48 8.27
N ALA A 135 -11.63 34.87 7.79
CA ALA A 135 -12.88 34.26 8.22
C ALA A 135 -12.96 32.75 7.86
N ASP A 136 -12.32 32.35 6.76
CA ASP A 136 -12.31 30.97 6.28
C ASP A 136 -11.09 30.15 6.76
N LYS A 137 -10.42 30.58 7.84
CA LYS A 137 -9.22 29.92 8.37
C LYS A 137 -9.43 28.43 8.69
N GLU A 138 -10.57 28.07 9.28
CA GLU A 138 -10.86 26.70 9.66
C GLU A 138 -11.15 25.83 8.42
N GLN A 139 -11.84 26.40 7.42
CA GLN A 139 -12.06 25.74 6.14
C GLN A 139 -10.73 25.53 5.41
N THR A 140 -9.84 26.52 5.41
CA THR A 140 -8.51 26.41 4.80
C THR A 140 -7.69 25.32 5.48
N LYS A 141 -7.70 25.23 6.81
CA LYS A 141 -6.97 24.18 7.56
C LYS A 141 -7.51 22.76 7.34
N ALA A 142 -8.81 22.63 7.08
CA ALA A 142 -9.44 21.35 6.78
C ALA A 142 -9.27 20.93 5.31
N ASP A 143 -8.94 21.86 4.42
CA ASP A 143 -8.77 21.61 2.99
C ASP A 143 -7.51 20.78 2.69
N GLY A 144 -7.62 19.91 1.68
CA GLY A 144 -6.51 19.05 1.25
C GLY A 144 -5.28 19.83 0.79
N ASN A 145 -5.44 21.06 0.29
CA ASN A 145 -4.31 21.91 -0.10
C ASN A 145 -3.49 22.39 1.10
N PHE A 146 -4.10 22.53 2.29
CA PHE A 146 -3.35 22.78 3.52
C PHE A 146 -2.82 21.47 4.11
N VAL A 147 -3.68 20.46 4.29
CA VAL A 147 -3.31 19.21 4.96
C VAL A 147 -2.15 18.49 4.28
N ASN A 148 -2.08 18.52 2.95
CA ASN A 148 -1.00 17.91 2.18
C ASN A 148 0.18 18.86 1.89
N ALA A 149 0.10 20.14 2.28
CA ALA A 149 1.18 21.11 2.03
C ALA A 149 2.43 20.78 2.82
N ASP A 150 3.56 21.33 2.37
CA ASP A 150 4.81 21.18 3.11
C ASP A 150 4.70 21.81 4.51
N PRO A 151 5.35 21.22 5.53
CA PRO A 151 5.23 21.69 6.91
C PRO A 151 5.60 23.17 7.11
N ASP A 152 6.59 23.68 6.38
CA ASP A 152 6.99 25.08 6.42
C ASP A 152 5.90 26.02 5.90
N LYS A 153 5.19 25.63 4.82
CA LYS A 153 4.07 26.38 4.25
C LYS A 153 2.84 26.35 5.16
N GLN A 154 2.53 25.21 5.76
CA GLN A 154 1.50 25.11 6.80
C GLN A 154 1.79 26.05 7.97
N ASN A 155 3.05 26.05 8.44
CA ASN A 155 3.50 26.91 9.52
C ASN A 155 3.44 28.39 9.15
N ALA A 156 3.83 28.76 7.92
CA ALA A 156 3.75 30.13 7.43
C ALA A 156 2.30 30.65 7.43
N TYR A 157 1.35 29.84 6.95
CA TYR A 157 -0.08 30.19 6.99
C TYR A 157 -0.59 30.34 8.43
N ASN A 158 -0.29 29.36 9.30
CA ASN A 158 -0.68 29.40 10.71
C ASN A 158 -0.13 30.64 11.43
N GLN A 159 1.12 31.00 11.20
CA GLN A 159 1.75 32.19 11.80
C GLN A 159 1.13 33.49 11.28
N ALA A 160 0.85 33.58 9.98
CA ALA A 160 0.19 34.75 9.39
C ALA A 160 -1.23 34.95 9.97
N VAL A 161 -2.00 33.87 10.09
CA VAL A 161 -3.34 33.89 10.71
C VAL A 161 -3.24 34.28 12.18
N ALA A 162 -2.31 33.69 12.95
CA ALA A 162 -2.12 34.05 14.36
C ALA A 162 -1.76 35.52 14.54
N LYS A 163 -0.93 36.08 13.64
CA LYS A 163 -0.61 37.52 13.65
C LYS A 163 -1.82 38.39 13.31
N ALA A 164 -2.66 37.96 12.37
CA ALA A 164 -3.91 38.65 12.05
C ALA A 164 -4.89 38.63 13.22
N GLU A 165 -5.05 37.49 13.90
CA GLU A 165 -5.87 37.35 15.10
C GLU A 165 -5.37 38.26 16.23
N ALA A 166 -4.06 38.29 16.46
CA ALA A 166 -3.40 39.19 17.41
C ALA A 166 -3.73 40.67 17.15
N LEU A 167 -3.74 41.10 15.88
CA LEU A 167 -4.10 42.47 15.51
C LEU A 167 -5.61 42.74 15.72
N ILE A 168 -6.46 41.75 15.46
CA ILE A 168 -7.90 41.83 15.70
C ILE A 168 -8.21 41.95 17.19
N SER A 169 -7.49 41.23 18.06
CA SER A 169 -7.67 41.25 19.51
C SER A 169 -6.89 42.35 20.24
N ALA A 170 -5.97 43.04 19.58
CA ALA A 170 -5.00 43.99 20.17
C ALA A 170 -3.98 43.36 21.13
N THR A 171 -3.55 42.12 20.88
CA THR A 171 -2.57 41.42 21.72
C THR A 171 -1.34 41.03 20.89
N PRO A 172 -0.11 41.43 21.24
CA PRO A 172 0.29 42.25 22.40
C PRO A 172 0.27 43.77 22.16
N ASP A 173 0.29 44.23 20.90
CA ASP A 173 0.54 45.64 20.56
C ASP A 173 -0.69 46.32 19.95
N VAL A 174 -0.90 47.59 20.30
CA VAL A 174 -1.93 48.44 19.71
C VAL A 174 -1.42 49.05 18.42
N VAL A 175 -1.94 48.60 17.29
CA VAL A 175 -1.61 49.13 15.96
C VAL A 175 -2.72 50.02 15.46
N VAL A 176 -2.42 51.31 15.26
CA VAL A 176 -3.34 52.32 14.70
C VAL A 176 -2.98 52.74 13.28
N THR A 177 -1.99 52.10 12.66
CA THR A 177 -1.53 52.40 11.29
C THR A 177 -2.24 51.50 10.28
N PRO A 178 -3.07 52.05 9.36
CA PRO A 178 -3.83 51.22 8.43
C PRO A 178 -2.96 50.31 7.55
N SER A 179 -1.80 50.80 7.09
CA SER A 179 -0.90 50.03 6.21
C SER A 179 -0.32 48.78 6.88
N GLU A 180 -0.14 48.77 8.19
CA GLU A 180 0.34 47.59 8.93
C GLU A 180 -0.74 46.50 8.98
N ILE A 181 -2.01 46.88 9.10
CA ILE A 181 -3.16 45.96 9.02
C ILE A 181 -3.26 45.38 7.62
N THR A 182 -3.16 46.22 6.59
CA THR A 182 -3.13 45.76 5.18
C THR A 182 -1.95 44.83 4.91
N ALA A 183 -0.77 45.11 5.46
CA ALA A 183 0.40 44.25 5.31
C ALA A 183 0.20 42.86 5.96
N ALA A 184 -0.47 42.80 7.11
CA ALA A 184 -0.81 41.54 7.75
C ALA A 184 -1.81 40.72 6.92
N LEU A 185 -2.83 41.36 6.36
CA LEU A 185 -3.77 40.73 5.44
C LEU A 185 -3.04 40.15 4.22
N ASN A 186 -2.17 40.94 3.58
CA ASN A 186 -1.38 40.50 2.43
C ASN A 186 -0.52 39.27 2.76
N LYS A 187 0.07 39.21 3.96
CA LYS A 187 0.82 38.03 4.41
C LYS A 187 -0.05 36.79 4.53
N VAL A 188 -1.28 36.91 5.05
CA VAL A 188 -2.22 35.78 5.10
C VAL A 188 -2.56 35.32 3.69
N THR A 189 -2.90 36.24 2.78
CA THR A 189 -3.23 35.92 1.39
C THR A 189 -2.07 35.22 0.69
N GLN A 190 -0.84 35.73 0.86
CA GLN A 190 0.35 35.14 0.27
C GLN A 190 0.59 33.72 0.81
N ALA A 191 0.61 33.55 2.14
CA ALA A 191 0.85 32.26 2.76
C ALA A 191 -0.22 31.22 2.39
N LYS A 192 -1.48 31.66 2.21
CA LYS A 192 -2.58 30.81 1.72
C LYS A 192 -2.35 30.35 0.28
N ASN A 193 -1.92 31.27 -0.60
CA ASN A 193 -1.62 30.95 -2.00
C ASN A 193 -0.37 30.07 -2.14
N ASP A 194 0.57 30.18 -1.20
CA ASP A 194 1.79 29.39 -1.18
C ASP A 194 1.57 27.93 -0.73
N LEU A 195 0.39 27.60 -0.19
CA LEU A 195 0.00 26.23 0.15
C LEU A 195 0.00 25.37 -1.12
N ASN A 196 0.74 24.28 -1.07
CA ASN A 196 1.04 23.43 -2.22
C ASN A 196 0.53 21.98 -2.08
N GLY A 197 -0.39 21.71 -1.14
CA GLY A 197 -0.85 20.36 -0.87
C GLY A 197 -1.50 19.65 -2.06
N ASN A 198 -2.19 20.38 -2.94
CA ASN A 198 -2.75 19.81 -4.16
C ASN A 198 -1.66 19.33 -5.13
N THR A 199 -0.58 20.10 -5.26
CA THR A 199 0.59 19.74 -6.07
C THR A 199 1.31 18.54 -5.48
N ASN A 200 1.50 18.51 -4.16
CA ASN A 200 2.09 17.39 -3.44
C ASN A 200 1.27 16.11 -3.63
N LEU A 201 -0.05 16.19 -3.51
CA LEU A 201 -0.95 15.07 -3.74
C LEU A 201 -0.87 14.56 -5.18
N ALA A 202 -0.91 15.45 -6.18
CA ALA A 202 -0.81 15.06 -7.58
C ALA A 202 0.53 14.36 -7.89
N THR A 203 1.63 14.89 -7.36
CA THR A 203 2.97 14.31 -7.49
C THR A 203 3.03 12.93 -6.84
N ALA A 204 2.50 12.78 -5.61
CA ALA A 204 2.44 11.48 -4.94
C ALA A 204 1.65 10.45 -5.75
N LYS A 205 0.50 10.83 -6.31
CA LYS A 205 -0.32 9.94 -7.17
C LYS A 205 0.45 9.48 -8.40
N GLN A 206 1.14 10.38 -9.08
CA GLN A 206 1.96 10.03 -10.25
C GLN A 206 3.10 9.07 -9.89
N ASN A 207 3.84 9.37 -8.82
CA ASN A 207 4.96 8.56 -8.37
C ASN A 207 4.50 7.15 -7.96
N VAL A 208 3.40 7.05 -7.21
CA VAL A 208 2.86 5.75 -6.78
C VAL A 208 2.28 4.97 -7.95
N GLN A 209 1.57 5.62 -8.88
CA GLN A 209 1.10 4.94 -10.10
C GLN A 209 2.28 4.35 -10.87
N HIS A 210 3.32 5.14 -11.09
CA HIS A 210 4.53 4.67 -11.76
C HIS A 210 5.18 3.49 -11.03
N ALA A 211 5.29 3.56 -9.69
CA ALA A 211 5.85 2.47 -8.90
C ALA A 211 5.05 1.17 -9.03
N ILE A 212 3.70 1.26 -9.04
CA ILE A 212 2.83 0.09 -9.23
C ILE A 212 2.95 -0.48 -10.65
N ASP A 213 3.09 0.37 -11.66
CA ASP A 213 3.28 -0.07 -13.05
C ASP A 213 4.58 -0.87 -13.23
N GLN A 214 5.59 -0.64 -12.38
CA GLN A 214 6.85 -1.40 -12.37
C GLN A 214 6.77 -2.72 -11.59
N LEU A 215 5.67 -3.03 -10.89
CA LEU A 215 5.52 -4.27 -10.14
C LEU A 215 5.30 -5.47 -11.09
N PRO A 216 6.18 -6.48 -11.09
CA PRO A 216 6.25 -7.47 -12.17
C PRO A 216 5.18 -8.57 -12.12
N ASN A 217 4.57 -8.82 -10.95
CA ASN A 217 3.75 -10.02 -10.74
C ASN A 217 2.29 -9.72 -10.41
N LEU A 218 1.88 -8.45 -10.34
CA LEU A 218 0.46 -8.12 -10.33
C LEU A 218 -0.19 -8.51 -11.66
N ASN A 219 -1.43 -8.99 -11.63
CA ASN A 219 -2.24 -9.10 -12.83
C ASN A 219 -2.81 -7.72 -13.24
N GLN A 220 -3.34 -7.61 -14.46
CA GLN A 220 -3.80 -6.31 -14.96
C GLN A 220 -4.97 -5.75 -14.15
N ALA A 221 -5.92 -6.61 -13.76
CA ALA A 221 -7.08 -6.18 -12.99
C ALA A 221 -6.68 -5.61 -11.60
N GLN A 222 -5.66 -6.19 -10.94
CA GLN A 222 -5.10 -5.66 -9.69
C GLN A 222 -4.48 -4.28 -9.88
N ARG A 223 -3.73 -4.07 -10.98
CA ARG A 223 -3.18 -2.74 -11.31
C ARG A 223 -4.29 -1.72 -11.54
N ASP A 224 -5.34 -2.10 -12.26
CA ASP A 224 -6.48 -1.23 -12.55
C ASP A 224 -7.22 -0.82 -11.26
N GLU A 225 -7.40 -1.76 -10.32
CA GLU A 225 -8.03 -1.46 -9.03
C GLU A 225 -7.17 -0.54 -8.15
N TYR A 226 -5.84 -0.73 -8.12
CA TYR A 226 -4.96 0.23 -7.45
C TYR A 226 -4.97 1.61 -8.11
N SER A 227 -5.00 1.67 -9.45
CA SER A 227 -5.11 2.94 -10.18
C SER A 227 -6.38 3.71 -9.81
N LYS A 228 -7.51 3.00 -9.66
CA LYS A 228 -8.76 3.58 -9.16
C LYS A 228 -8.62 4.09 -7.72
N GLN A 229 -8.02 3.32 -6.82
CA GLN A 229 -7.78 3.74 -5.42
C GLN A 229 -6.89 4.99 -5.35
N ILE A 230 -5.82 5.04 -6.15
CA ILE A 230 -4.93 6.22 -6.26
C ILE A 230 -5.72 7.44 -6.73
N THR A 231 -6.55 7.27 -7.75
CA THR A 231 -7.40 8.34 -8.28
C THR A 231 -8.32 8.91 -7.20
N GLN A 232 -8.92 8.05 -6.37
CA GLN A 232 -9.85 8.42 -5.30
C GLN A 232 -9.18 8.99 -4.05
N ALA A 233 -7.91 8.69 -3.81
CA ALA A 233 -7.20 9.16 -2.62
C ALA A 233 -7.11 10.70 -2.56
N THR A 234 -7.42 11.28 -1.41
CA THR A 234 -7.41 12.74 -1.19
C THR A 234 -6.24 13.23 -0.34
N LEU A 235 -5.48 12.31 0.26
CA LEU A 235 -4.38 12.60 1.16
C LEU A 235 -3.12 11.84 0.74
N VAL A 236 -1.97 12.49 0.84
CA VAL A 236 -0.66 11.89 0.51
C VAL A 236 -0.39 10.60 1.31
N PRO A 237 -0.66 10.52 2.64
CA PRO A 237 -0.51 9.27 3.39
C PRO A 237 -1.35 8.10 2.85
N ASN A 238 -2.55 8.36 2.35
CA ASN A 238 -3.41 7.31 1.78
C ASN A 238 -2.83 6.79 0.46
N VAL A 239 -2.27 7.69 -0.37
CA VAL A 239 -1.56 7.31 -1.60
C VAL A 239 -0.35 6.42 -1.29
N ASN A 240 0.43 6.77 -0.26
CA ASN A 240 1.58 5.95 0.18
C ASN A 240 1.13 4.58 0.74
N ALA A 241 0.02 4.52 1.46
CA ALA A 241 -0.54 3.26 1.95
C ALA A 241 -0.95 2.33 0.80
N ILE A 242 -1.47 2.88 -0.30
CA ILE A 242 -1.78 2.12 -1.51
C ILE A 242 -0.51 1.52 -2.13
N GLN A 243 0.59 2.28 -2.18
CA GLN A 243 1.88 1.76 -2.66
C GLN A 243 2.35 0.55 -1.83
N GLN A 244 2.24 0.64 -0.50
CA GLN A 244 2.63 -0.44 0.38
C GLN A 244 1.74 -1.68 0.17
N ALA A 245 0.42 -1.49 0.06
CA ALA A 245 -0.52 -2.57 -0.20
C ALA A 245 -0.21 -3.28 -1.53
N ALA A 246 0.08 -2.51 -2.59
CA ALA A 246 0.43 -3.06 -3.89
C ALA A 246 1.74 -3.85 -3.88
N THR A 247 2.75 -3.37 -3.14
CA THR A 247 4.01 -4.09 -2.94
C THR A 247 3.77 -5.42 -2.23
N THR A 248 3.01 -5.43 -1.13
CA THR A 248 2.67 -6.66 -0.40
C THR A 248 1.89 -7.66 -1.26
N LEU A 249 0.93 -7.19 -2.06
CA LEU A 249 0.19 -8.06 -2.97
C LEU A 249 1.10 -8.63 -4.07
N ASN A 250 1.98 -7.81 -4.64
CA ASN A 250 2.96 -8.26 -5.63
C ASN A 250 3.87 -9.36 -5.06
N ASP A 251 4.30 -9.25 -3.81
CA ASP A 251 5.14 -10.25 -3.17
C ASP A 251 4.39 -11.59 -3.00
N ALA A 252 3.14 -11.55 -2.55
CA ALA A 252 2.30 -12.75 -2.46
C ALA A 252 2.08 -13.39 -3.85
N MET A 253 1.84 -12.58 -4.89
CA MET A 253 1.71 -13.05 -6.27
C MET A 253 3.02 -13.67 -6.79
N THR A 254 4.17 -13.09 -6.42
CA THR A 254 5.49 -13.63 -6.73
C THR A 254 5.67 -15.01 -6.12
N GLN A 255 5.36 -15.17 -4.84
CA GLN A 255 5.45 -16.43 -4.14
C GLN A 255 4.50 -17.48 -4.72
N LEU A 256 3.25 -17.12 -5.04
CA LEU A 256 2.30 -18.02 -5.68
C LEU A 256 2.82 -18.53 -7.04
N LYS A 257 3.33 -17.62 -7.87
CA LYS A 257 3.90 -17.95 -9.19
C LYS A 257 5.11 -18.88 -9.07
N GLN A 258 5.99 -18.65 -8.10
CA GLN A 258 7.13 -19.53 -7.83
C GLN A 258 6.69 -20.89 -7.29
N GLY A 259 5.73 -20.92 -6.37
CA GLY A 259 5.23 -22.14 -5.74
C GLY A 259 4.61 -23.14 -6.72
N ILE A 260 4.06 -22.65 -7.85
CA ILE A 260 3.51 -23.51 -8.91
C ILE A 260 4.46 -23.73 -10.08
N ALA A 261 5.68 -23.19 -10.05
CA ALA A 261 6.62 -23.25 -11.18
C ALA A 261 7.00 -24.70 -11.54
N ASN A 262 7.13 -25.56 -10.53
CA ASN A 262 7.53 -26.97 -10.70
C ASN A 262 6.35 -27.92 -10.97
N LYS A 263 5.15 -27.41 -11.27
CA LYS A 263 3.94 -28.25 -11.48
C LYS A 263 4.14 -29.37 -12.52
N ALA A 264 4.86 -29.09 -13.61
CA ALA A 264 5.08 -30.06 -14.68
C ALA A 264 5.99 -31.21 -14.21
N GLN A 265 7.03 -30.90 -13.42
CA GLN A 265 7.91 -31.90 -12.84
C GLN A 265 7.17 -32.77 -11.81
N ILE A 266 6.33 -32.17 -10.96
CA ILE A 266 5.54 -32.91 -9.98
C ILE A 266 4.56 -33.87 -10.70
N LYS A 267 3.83 -33.39 -11.70
CA LYS A 267 2.87 -34.19 -12.47
C LYS A 267 3.51 -35.30 -13.32
N GLY A 268 4.81 -35.20 -13.62
CA GLY A 268 5.57 -36.24 -14.31
C GLY A 268 6.31 -37.20 -13.38
N SER A 269 6.12 -37.08 -12.05
CA SER A 269 6.76 -37.96 -11.08
C SER A 269 5.90 -39.17 -10.75
N GLU A 270 6.54 -40.30 -10.40
CA GLU A 270 5.83 -41.49 -9.90
C GLU A 270 5.02 -41.19 -8.64
N ASN A 271 5.50 -40.28 -7.80
CA ASN A 271 4.75 -39.89 -6.61
C ASN A 271 3.37 -39.31 -6.94
N TYR A 272 3.22 -38.65 -8.10
CA TYR A 272 1.93 -38.21 -8.61
C TYR A 272 1.21 -39.34 -9.38
N HIS A 273 1.87 -40.01 -10.32
CA HIS A 273 1.23 -41.03 -11.17
C HIS A 273 0.63 -42.19 -10.37
N ASP A 274 1.34 -42.69 -9.36
CA ASP A 274 0.89 -43.79 -8.51
C ASP A 274 0.01 -43.32 -7.33
N ALA A 275 -0.11 -42.01 -7.09
CA ALA A 275 -0.95 -41.49 -6.01
C ALA A 275 -2.42 -41.86 -6.20
N ASP A 276 -3.18 -41.81 -5.12
CA ASP A 276 -4.63 -41.98 -5.20
C ASP A 276 -5.27 -40.86 -6.03
N THR A 277 -6.32 -41.23 -6.78
CA THR A 277 -7.01 -40.32 -7.69
C THR A 277 -7.56 -39.07 -6.99
N ASP A 278 -8.01 -39.19 -5.72
CA ASP A 278 -8.48 -38.06 -4.92
C ASP A 278 -7.35 -37.05 -4.62
N LYS A 279 -6.13 -37.54 -4.36
CA LYS A 279 -4.95 -36.71 -4.07
C LYS A 279 -4.40 -36.04 -5.33
N GLN A 280 -4.36 -36.77 -6.45
CA GLN A 280 -4.06 -36.19 -7.77
C GLN A 280 -5.02 -35.04 -8.09
N THR A 281 -6.32 -35.29 -7.93
CA THR A 281 -7.39 -34.30 -8.16
C THR A 281 -7.26 -33.11 -7.22
N ALA A 282 -6.95 -33.33 -5.94
CA ALA A 282 -6.75 -32.26 -4.97
C ALA A 282 -5.58 -31.35 -5.35
N TYR A 283 -4.44 -31.93 -5.78
CA TYR A 283 -3.29 -31.18 -6.26
C TYR A 283 -3.61 -30.38 -7.53
N ASP A 284 -4.24 -31.02 -8.53
CA ASP A 284 -4.62 -30.36 -9.77
C ASP A 284 -5.59 -29.21 -9.56
N ASN A 285 -6.56 -29.36 -8.66
CA ASN A 285 -7.50 -28.31 -8.29
C ASN A 285 -6.79 -27.14 -7.59
N ALA A 286 -5.84 -27.42 -6.69
CA ALA A 286 -5.06 -26.39 -6.01
C ALA A 286 -4.19 -25.59 -7.00
N VAL A 287 -3.51 -26.28 -7.92
CA VAL A 287 -2.72 -25.65 -8.99
C VAL A 287 -3.60 -24.82 -9.92
N THR A 288 -4.74 -25.37 -10.35
CA THR A 288 -5.70 -24.63 -11.20
C THR A 288 -6.18 -23.37 -10.51
N LYS A 289 -6.50 -23.44 -9.21
CA LYS A 289 -6.94 -22.26 -8.44
C LYS A 289 -5.84 -21.20 -8.33
N ALA A 290 -4.59 -21.63 -8.13
CA ALA A 290 -3.45 -20.72 -8.12
C ALA A 290 -3.26 -20.04 -9.49
N GLU A 291 -3.36 -20.78 -10.59
CA GLU A 291 -3.29 -20.22 -11.95
C GLU A 291 -4.43 -19.24 -12.24
N GLU A 292 -5.64 -19.52 -11.76
CA GLU A 292 -6.78 -18.60 -11.86
C GLU A 292 -6.47 -17.26 -11.19
N LEU A 293 -5.95 -17.26 -9.96
CA LEU A 293 -5.57 -16.04 -9.25
C LEU A 293 -4.51 -15.23 -9.99
N LEU A 294 -3.53 -15.90 -10.59
CA LEU A 294 -2.48 -15.25 -11.40
C LEU A 294 -3.03 -14.60 -12.68
N LYS A 295 -4.16 -15.08 -13.23
CA LYS A 295 -4.69 -14.64 -14.53
C LYS A 295 -6.02 -13.89 -14.47
N GLN A 296 -6.51 -13.50 -13.28
CA GLN A 296 -7.78 -12.78 -13.16
C GLN A 296 -7.76 -11.50 -14.01
N THR A 297 -8.82 -11.31 -14.79
CA THR A 297 -9.01 -10.16 -15.68
C THR A 297 -10.13 -9.23 -15.23
N THR A 298 -11.00 -9.68 -14.33
CA THR A 298 -12.07 -8.89 -13.70
C THR A 298 -12.20 -9.29 -12.24
N ASN A 299 -12.69 -8.37 -11.39
CA ASN A 299 -12.88 -8.57 -9.95
C ASN A 299 -11.67 -9.24 -9.28
N PRO A 300 -10.50 -8.59 -9.33
CA PRO A 300 -9.25 -9.19 -8.86
C PRO A 300 -9.31 -9.46 -7.35
N THR A 301 -8.62 -10.52 -6.92
CA THR A 301 -8.30 -10.72 -5.52
C THR A 301 -7.21 -9.72 -5.10
N MET A 302 -7.57 -8.81 -4.20
CA MET A 302 -6.67 -7.77 -3.68
C MET A 302 -6.06 -8.11 -2.31
N ASP A 303 -6.60 -9.11 -1.61
CA ASP A 303 -6.12 -9.54 -0.30
C ASP A 303 -4.93 -10.52 -0.45
N PRO A 304 -3.72 -10.16 0.00
CA PRO A 304 -2.55 -11.03 -0.07
C PRO A 304 -2.73 -12.34 0.69
N ASN A 305 -3.54 -12.38 1.76
CA ASN A 305 -3.76 -13.60 2.53
C ASN A 305 -4.50 -14.66 1.71
N THR A 306 -5.44 -14.24 0.86
CA THR A 306 -6.14 -15.14 -0.05
C THR A 306 -5.18 -15.78 -1.06
N ILE A 307 -4.21 -15.01 -1.56
CA ILE A 307 -3.14 -15.51 -2.45
C ILE A 307 -2.24 -16.51 -1.71
N GLN A 308 -1.85 -16.17 -0.48
CA GLN A 308 -1.03 -17.04 0.38
C GLN A 308 -1.74 -18.36 0.72
N GLN A 309 -3.04 -18.33 0.99
CA GLN A 309 -3.83 -19.54 1.26
C GLN A 309 -3.86 -20.49 0.06
N ALA A 310 -3.96 -19.95 -1.17
CA ALA A 310 -3.87 -20.77 -2.38
C ALA A 310 -2.50 -21.43 -2.52
N LEU A 311 -1.42 -20.71 -2.22
CA LEU A 311 -0.07 -21.26 -2.19
C LEU A 311 0.07 -22.38 -1.13
N THR A 312 -0.41 -22.15 0.09
CA THR A 312 -0.42 -23.17 1.15
C THR A 312 -1.17 -24.41 0.68
N LYS A 313 -2.32 -24.25 0.03
CA LYS A 313 -3.11 -25.37 -0.49
C LYS A 313 -2.35 -26.18 -1.54
N VAL A 314 -1.61 -25.53 -2.44
CA VAL A 314 -0.73 -26.22 -3.41
C VAL A 314 0.33 -27.04 -2.68
N ASN A 315 0.99 -26.46 -1.67
CA ASN A 315 2.04 -27.14 -0.91
C ASN A 315 1.51 -28.34 -0.12
N ASP A 316 0.35 -28.19 0.52
CA ASP A 316 -0.27 -29.26 1.31
C ASP A 316 -0.72 -30.42 0.43
N THR A 317 -1.34 -30.11 -0.72
CA THR A 317 -1.81 -31.15 -1.66
C THR A 317 -0.65 -31.84 -2.38
N ASN A 318 0.46 -31.15 -2.64
CA ASN A 318 1.69 -31.76 -3.14
C ASN A 318 2.28 -32.75 -2.11
N GLN A 319 2.36 -32.35 -0.84
CA GLN A 319 2.84 -33.22 0.24
C GLN A 319 1.92 -34.42 0.49
N ALA A 320 0.63 -34.28 0.22
CA ALA A 320 -0.34 -35.36 0.36
C ALA A 320 -0.22 -36.45 -0.72
N LEU A 321 0.47 -36.19 -1.85
CA LEU A 321 0.69 -37.20 -2.89
C LEU A 321 1.42 -38.42 -2.31
N ASN A 322 0.85 -39.61 -2.52
CA ASN A 322 1.26 -40.84 -1.86
C ASN A 322 1.72 -41.96 -2.81
N GLY A 323 2.07 -41.65 -4.06
CA GLY A 323 2.52 -42.66 -5.03
C GLY A 323 3.78 -43.39 -4.59
N ASN A 324 4.76 -42.68 -4.00
CA ASN A 324 5.98 -43.29 -3.48
C ASN A 324 5.69 -44.27 -2.34
N GLN A 325 4.73 -43.95 -1.46
CA GLN A 325 4.32 -44.85 -0.38
C GLN A 325 3.66 -46.10 -0.97
N LYS A 326 2.78 -45.93 -1.95
CA LYS A 326 2.12 -47.06 -2.63
C LYS A 326 3.10 -47.96 -3.36
N LEU A 327 4.13 -47.40 -3.98
CA LEU A 327 5.21 -48.17 -4.58
C LEU A 327 5.98 -48.97 -3.51
N ALA A 328 6.29 -48.35 -2.36
CA ALA A 328 6.95 -49.05 -1.25
C ALA A 328 6.08 -50.20 -0.71
N ASP A 329 4.78 -49.96 -0.54
CA ASP A 329 3.82 -50.98 -0.07
C ASP A 329 3.70 -52.13 -1.07
N ALA A 330 3.60 -51.83 -2.37
CA ALA A 330 3.58 -52.84 -3.43
C ALA A 330 4.86 -53.69 -3.43
N LYS A 331 6.03 -53.08 -3.26
CA LYS A 331 7.30 -53.81 -3.15
C LYS A 331 7.31 -54.73 -1.93
N GLN A 332 6.80 -54.25 -0.79
CA GLN A 332 6.73 -55.04 0.43
C GLN A 332 5.74 -56.22 0.30
N ASP A 333 4.58 -56.00 -0.33
CA ASP A 333 3.61 -57.04 -0.63
C ASP A 333 4.18 -58.11 -1.59
N ALA A 334 4.87 -57.68 -2.65
CA ALA A 334 5.53 -58.59 -3.58
C ALA A 334 6.63 -59.42 -2.90
N LYS A 335 7.46 -58.83 -2.04
CA LYS A 335 8.46 -59.55 -1.23
C LYS A 335 7.81 -60.56 -0.29
N THR A 336 6.69 -60.18 0.35
CA THR A 336 5.94 -61.06 1.25
C THR A 336 5.38 -62.24 0.47
N THR A 337 4.77 -62.00 -0.69
CA THR A 337 4.27 -63.05 -1.60
C THR A 337 5.41 -63.98 -2.04
N LEU A 338 6.56 -63.43 -2.42
CA LEU A 338 7.74 -64.22 -2.80
C LEU A 338 8.23 -65.12 -1.66
N GLY A 339 8.14 -64.64 -0.42
CA GLY A 339 8.43 -65.42 0.78
C GLY A 339 7.59 -66.70 0.88
N THR A 340 6.31 -66.65 0.50
CA THR A 340 5.36 -67.78 0.57
C THR A 340 5.46 -68.77 -0.60
N LEU A 341 6.30 -68.51 -1.60
CA LEU A 341 6.48 -69.39 -2.75
C LEU A 341 7.47 -70.52 -2.41
N ASP A 342 6.93 -71.68 -2.03
CA ASP A 342 7.71 -72.76 -1.42
C ASP A 342 8.47 -73.66 -2.40
N HIS A 343 8.24 -73.55 -3.72
CA HIS A 343 8.92 -74.39 -4.72
C HIS A 343 10.13 -73.72 -5.37
N LEU A 344 10.23 -72.39 -5.29
CA LEU A 344 11.43 -71.66 -5.73
C LEU A 344 12.67 -72.02 -4.90
N ASN A 345 13.84 -72.03 -5.54
CA ASN A 345 15.13 -72.15 -4.85
C ASN A 345 15.68 -70.79 -4.41
N ASP A 346 16.74 -70.77 -3.60
CA ASP A 346 17.26 -69.55 -2.99
C ASP A 346 17.83 -68.57 -4.04
N ALA A 347 18.45 -69.07 -5.11
CA ALA A 347 18.99 -68.25 -6.19
C ALA A 347 17.87 -67.53 -6.97
N GLN A 348 16.77 -68.23 -7.27
CA GLN A 348 15.58 -67.66 -7.90
C GLN A 348 14.90 -66.63 -7.01
N LYS A 349 14.72 -66.93 -5.70
CA LYS A 349 14.15 -65.99 -4.74
C LYS A 349 15.01 -64.73 -4.62
N GLN A 350 16.33 -64.85 -4.57
CA GLN A 350 17.23 -63.70 -4.50
C GLN A 350 17.14 -62.81 -5.75
N ALA A 351 17.12 -63.42 -6.94
CA ALA A 351 17.00 -62.69 -8.20
C ALA A 351 15.67 -61.93 -8.30
N LEU A 352 14.56 -62.59 -7.97
CA LEU A 352 13.22 -61.97 -7.96
C LEU A 352 13.11 -60.87 -6.90
N THR A 353 13.68 -61.07 -5.71
CA THR A 353 13.71 -60.03 -4.66
C THR A 353 14.42 -58.77 -5.15
N THR A 354 15.56 -58.96 -5.83
CA THR A 354 16.35 -57.86 -6.41
C THR A 354 15.54 -57.11 -7.48
N GLN A 355 14.82 -57.82 -8.34
CA GLN A 355 13.95 -57.20 -9.35
C GLN A 355 12.81 -56.39 -8.71
N VAL A 356 12.19 -56.89 -7.63
CA VAL A 356 11.17 -56.13 -6.88
C VAL A 356 11.77 -54.84 -6.30
N GLU A 357 12.97 -54.92 -5.71
CA GLU A 357 13.63 -53.75 -5.11
C GLU A 357 13.95 -52.66 -6.14
N GLN A 358 14.40 -53.07 -7.32
CA GLN A 358 14.80 -52.18 -8.41
C GLN A 358 13.63 -51.70 -9.27
N ALA A 359 12.44 -52.26 -9.12
CA ALA A 359 11.27 -51.88 -9.90
C ALA A 359 10.98 -50.37 -9.77
N PRO A 360 10.88 -49.62 -10.88
CA PRO A 360 10.68 -48.17 -10.84
C PRO A 360 9.24 -47.78 -10.50
N ASP A 361 8.27 -48.67 -10.74
CA ASP A 361 6.83 -48.39 -10.64
C ASP A 361 6.04 -49.63 -10.17
N ILE A 362 4.77 -49.41 -9.79
CA ILE A 362 3.89 -50.48 -9.27
C ILE A 362 3.61 -51.55 -10.34
N ALA A 363 3.51 -51.17 -11.62
CA ALA A 363 3.24 -52.12 -12.69
C ALA A 363 4.38 -53.14 -12.85
N THR A 364 5.63 -52.67 -12.76
CA THR A 364 6.82 -53.50 -12.80
C THR A 364 6.89 -54.42 -11.59
N VAL A 365 6.56 -53.92 -10.38
CA VAL A 365 6.46 -54.76 -9.18
C VAL A 365 5.45 -55.90 -9.38
N ASN A 366 4.26 -55.58 -9.90
CA ASN A 366 3.20 -56.56 -10.15
C ASN A 366 3.61 -57.60 -11.21
N ASN A 367 4.34 -57.18 -12.25
CA ASN A 367 4.87 -58.11 -13.25
C ASN A 367 5.90 -59.08 -12.64
N VAL A 368 6.80 -58.59 -11.79
CA VAL A 368 7.77 -59.46 -11.09
C VAL A 368 7.04 -60.43 -10.16
N LYS A 369 6.01 -59.99 -9.45
CA LYS A 369 5.16 -60.83 -8.59
C LYS A 369 4.48 -61.95 -9.40
N GLN A 370 3.91 -61.63 -10.56
CA GLN A 370 3.29 -62.63 -11.45
C GLN A 370 4.33 -63.62 -12.00
N ASN A 371 5.49 -63.13 -12.43
CA ASN A 371 6.58 -63.97 -12.92
C ASN A 371 7.07 -64.94 -11.84
N ALA A 372 7.17 -64.49 -10.59
CA ALA A 372 7.53 -65.33 -9.46
C ALA A 372 6.53 -66.47 -9.26
N GLN A 373 5.22 -66.19 -9.34
CA GLN A 373 4.16 -67.20 -9.21
C GLN A 373 4.22 -68.22 -10.36
N ASN A 374 4.41 -67.76 -11.60
CA ASN A 374 4.54 -68.65 -12.76
C ASN A 374 5.77 -69.55 -12.65
N LEU A 375 6.92 -69.00 -12.25
CA LEU A 375 8.13 -69.77 -12.01
C LEU A 375 7.94 -70.79 -10.89
N ASN A 376 7.26 -70.42 -9.80
CA ASN A 376 6.96 -71.34 -8.71
C ASN A 376 6.10 -72.51 -9.19
N ASN A 377 5.09 -72.26 -10.02
CA ASN A 377 4.27 -73.33 -10.61
C ASN A 377 5.07 -74.24 -11.54
N ALA A 378 5.96 -73.68 -12.36
CA ALA A 378 6.87 -74.47 -13.19
C ALA A 378 7.79 -75.36 -12.33
N MET A 379 8.31 -74.83 -11.22
CA MET A 379 9.12 -75.58 -10.26
C MET A 379 8.33 -76.69 -9.58
N THR A 380 7.06 -76.44 -9.22
CA THR A 380 6.14 -77.48 -8.73
C THR A 380 5.98 -78.60 -9.75
N ASN A 381 5.76 -78.26 -11.02
CA ASN A 381 5.58 -79.25 -12.08
C ASN A 381 6.85 -80.07 -12.36
N LEU A 382 8.02 -79.42 -12.33
CA LEU A 382 9.31 -80.12 -12.43
C LEU A 382 9.51 -81.09 -11.27
N ASN A 383 9.18 -80.66 -10.04
CA ASN A 383 9.21 -81.53 -8.86
C ASN A 383 8.25 -82.72 -9.00
N ASN A 384 7.04 -82.49 -9.53
CA ASN A 384 6.05 -83.53 -9.77
C ASN A 384 6.52 -84.55 -10.82
N ALA A 385 7.20 -84.11 -11.88
CA ALA A 385 7.76 -84.99 -12.91
C ALA A 385 8.86 -85.94 -12.36
N LEU A 386 9.40 -85.67 -11.17
CA LEU A 386 10.38 -86.52 -10.49
C LEU A 386 9.78 -87.38 -9.37
N GLN A 387 8.48 -87.28 -9.05
CA GLN A 387 7.90 -88.03 -7.93
C GLN A 387 8.02 -89.55 -8.09
N ASP A 388 7.88 -90.06 -9.32
CA ASP A 388 8.01 -91.48 -9.63
C ASP A 388 9.42 -91.88 -10.11
N LYS A 389 10.43 -91.04 -9.82
CA LYS A 389 11.84 -91.32 -10.13
C LYS A 389 12.26 -92.70 -9.61
N THR A 390 12.00 -92.99 -8.33
CA THR A 390 12.40 -94.25 -7.69
C THR A 390 11.72 -95.45 -8.34
N GLU A 391 10.43 -95.34 -8.65
CA GLU A 391 9.69 -96.41 -9.34
C GLU A 391 10.25 -96.63 -10.76
N THR A 392 10.52 -95.55 -11.48
CA THR A 392 11.09 -95.60 -12.82
C THR A 392 12.46 -96.27 -12.80
N LEU A 393 13.36 -95.87 -11.89
CA LEU A 393 14.71 -96.45 -11.75
C LEU A 393 14.70 -97.94 -11.38
N ASN A 394 13.68 -98.40 -10.65
CA ASN A 394 13.53 -99.81 -10.27
C ASN A 394 12.73 -100.63 -11.28
N SER A 395 12.12 -99.99 -12.28
CA SER A 395 11.31 -100.67 -13.29
C SER A 395 12.17 -101.47 -14.27
N ILE A 396 11.62 -102.58 -14.77
CA ILE A 396 12.22 -103.36 -15.88
C ILE A 396 12.49 -102.44 -17.07
N ASN A 397 11.58 -101.48 -17.32
CA ASN A 397 11.72 -100.57 -18.43
C ASN A 397 12.98 -99.69 -18.34
N PHE A 398 13.54 -99.47 -17.14
CA PHE A 398 14.83 -98.80 -16.95
C PHE A 398 16.00 -99.77 -16.80
N THR A 399 15.87 -100.84 -15.99
CA THR A 399 17.00 -101.73 -15.66
C THR A 399 17.58 -102.38 -16.91
N ASP A 400 16.71 -102.83 -17.83
CA ASP A 400 17.04 -103.54 -19.06
C ASP A 400 17.04 -102.63 -20.31
N ALA A 401 16.88 -101.31 -20.16
CA ALA A 401 16.98 -100.37 -21.27
C ALA A 401 18.41 -100.25 -21.80
N ASP A 402 18.54 -99.74 -23.03
CA ASP A 402 19.85 -99.45 -23.62
C ASP A 402 20.63 -98.44 -22.76
N GLN A 403 21.94 -98.64 -22.61
CA GLN A 403 22.77 -97.82 -21.72
C GLN A 403 22.64 -96.32 -22.01
N ALA A 404 22.64 -95.91 -23.29
CA ALA A 404 22.49 -94.52 -23.67
C ALA A 404 21.16 -93.89 -23.21
N LYS A 405 20.07 -94.68 -23.14
CA LYS A 405 18.75 -94.22 -22.67
C LYS A 405 18.70 -94.13 -21.14
N LYS A 406 19.37 -95.06 -20.44
CA LYS A 406 19.56 -94.99 -18.98
C LYS A 406 20.36 -93.75 -18.60
N ASP A 407 21.44 -93.47 -19.32
CA ASP A 407 22.27 -92.28 -19.13
C ASP A 407 21.47 -91.02 -19.44
N ALA A 408 20.68 -90.99 -20.52
CA ALA A 408 19.83 -89.84 -20.85
C ALA A 408 18.81 -89.54 -19.74
N TYR A 409 18.11 -90.56 -19.22
CA TYR A 409 17.15 -90.37 -18.14
C TYR A 409 17.82 -89.93 -16.84
N THR A 410 18.91 -90.58 -16.43
CA THR A 410 19.63 -90.23 -15.19
C THR A 410 20.28 -88.84 -15.26
N ASN A 411 20.80 -88.43 -16.42
CA ASN A 411 21.32 -87.07 -16.64
C ASN A 411 20.20 -86.02 -16.60
N ALA A 412 19.05 -86.28 -17.25
CA ALA A 412 17.90 -85.38 -17.21
C ALA A 412 17.36 -85.20 -15.77
N VAL A 413 17.28 -86.30 -15.01
CA VAL A 413 16.92 -86.29 -13.59
C VAL A 413 17.95 -85.50 -12.77
N SER A 414 19.25 -85.75 -12.94
CA SER A 414 20.29 -85.04 -12.20
C SER A 414 20.28 -83.53 -12.48
N HIS A 415 20.03 -83.13 -13.72
CA HIS A 415 19.86 -81.72 -14.08
C HIS A 415 18.62 -81.10 -13.43
N ALA A 416 17.48 -81.79 -13.46
CA ALA A 416 16.25 -81.36 -12.81
C ALA A 416 16.41 -81.24 -11.28
N GLU A 417 17.08 -82.20 -10.64
CA GLU A 417 17.44 -82.15 -9.21
C GLU A 417 18.39 -80.99 -8.91
N GLY A 418 19.33 -80.71 -9.83
CA GLY A 418 20.20 -79.54 -9.77
C GLY A 418 19.41 -78.23 -9.75
N ILE A 419 18.32 -78.11 -10.51
CA ILE A 419 17.44 -76.93 -10.50
C ILE A 419 16.60 -76.87 -9.22
N LEU A 420 16.04 -78.00 -8.78
CA LEU A 420 15.15 -78.08 -7.61
C LEU A 420 15.86 -77.93 -6.26
N SER A 421 17.18 -78.11 -6.22
CA SER A 421 17.97 -77.99 -5.00
C SER A 421 17.74 -76.63 -4.32
N LYS A 422 17.30 -76.63 -3.06
CA LYS A 422 16.93 -75.39 -2.36
C LYS A 422 18.08 -74.41 -2.21
N ALA A 423 19.18 -74.87 -1.62
CA ALA A 423 20.33 -74.01 -1.33
C ALA A 423 21.30 -73.87 -2.51
N ASN A 424 21.42 -74.90 -3.35
CA ASN A 424 22.45 -74.96 -4.40
C ASN A 424 21.86 -74.95 -5.82
N GLY A 425 20.56 -74.68 -5.95
CA GLY A 425 19.89 -74.64 -7.24
C GLY A 425 20.35 -73.46 -8.09
N SER A 426 20.46 -73.69 -9.40
CA SER A 426 20.71 -72.59 -10.35
C SER A 426 19.52 -71.63 -10.40
N ASN A 427 19.78 -70.35 -10.69
CA ASN A 427 18.74 -69.37 -11.01
C ASN A 427 18.14 -69.60 -12.41
N ALA A 428 17.47 -70.74 -12.59
CA ALA A 428 16.81 -71.09 -13.84
C ALA A 428 15.54 -70.25 -14.04
N SER A 429 15.37 -69.72 -15.25
CA SER A 429 14.15 -69.06 -15.70
C SER A 429 12.99 -70.04 -15.84
N GLN A 430 11.76 -69.52 -15.97
CA GLN A 430 10.56 -70.37 -16.15
C GLN A 430 10.72 -71.32 -17.34
N THR A 431 11.21 -70.80 -18.46
CA THR A 431 11.45 -71.59 -19.67
C THR A 431 12.50 -72.68 -19.46
N GLU A 432 13.59 -72.41 -18.73
CA GLU A 432 14.60 -73.42 -18.43
C GLU A 432 14.07 -74.53 -17.52
N VAL A 433 13.23 -74.18 -16.54
CA VAL A 433 12.54 -75.15 -15.67
C VAL A 433 11.59 -76.04 -16.49
N GLU A 434 10.78 -75.44 -17.37
CA GLU A 434 9.86 -76.17 -18.25
C GLU A 434 10.61 -77.08 -19.23
N GLN A 435 11.75 -76.64 -19.77
CA GLN A 435 12.60 -77.46 -20.63
C GLN A 435 13.24 -78.63 -19.87
N ALA A 436 13.69 -78.42 -18.63
CA ALA A 436 14.22 -79.50 -17.80
C ALA A 436 13.14 -80.57 -17.54
N MET A 437 11.90 -80.14 -17.27
CA MET A 437 10.76 -81.05 -17.09
C MET A 437 10.47 -81.84 -18.36
N GLN A 438 10.46 -81.18 -19.52
CA GLN A 438 10.25 -81.85 -20.81
C GLN A 438 11.32 -82.91 -21.08
N ARG A 439 12.60 -82.59 -20.83
CA ARG A 439 13.71 -83.55 -20.99
C ARG A 439 13.56 -84.78 -20.10
N VAL A 440 13.13 -84.61 -18.85
CA VAL A 440 12.85 -85.73 -17.93
C VAL A 440 11.76 -86.63 -18.51
N ASN A 441 10.65 -86.04 -18.98
CA ASN A 441 9.53 -86.78 -19.54
C ASN A 441 9.88 -87.52 -20.84
N GLU A 442 10.58 -86.85 -21.76
CA GLU A 442 11.02 -87.44 -23.03
C GLU A 442 12.02 -88.57 -22.81
N ALA A 443 13.02 -88.36 -21.94
CA ALA A 443 14.01 -89.40 -21.63
C ALA A 443 13.37 -90.61 -20.94
N LYS A 444 12.36 -90.38 -20.09
CA LYS A 444 11.58 -91.44 -19.46
C LYS A 444 10.77 -92.25 -20.47
N GLN A 445 10.09 -91.59 -21.40
CA GLN A 445 9.33 -92.25 -22.46
C GLN A 445 10.23 -93.02 -23.43
N ALA A 446 11.47 -92.56 -23.63
CA ALA A 446 12.42 -93.21 -24.53
C ALA A 446 12.96 -94.55 -23.98
N LEU A 447 12.83 -94.82 -22.67
CA LEU A 447 13.24 -96.07 -22.03
C LEU A 447 12.56 -97.28 -22.69
N ASN A 448 13.35 -98.30 -23.03
CA ASN A 448 12.92 -99.45 -23.83
C ASN A 448 13.27 -100.80 -23.20
N GLY A 449 13.45 -100.85 -21.87
CA GLY A 449 13.78 -102.09 -21.18
C GLY A 449 12.72 -103.17 -21.35
N ASN A 450 11.44 -102.79 -21.37
CA ASN A 450 10.35 -103.73 -21.64
C ASN A 450 10.46 -104.35 -23.04
N ASP A 451 10.77 -103.52 -24.06
CA ASP A 451 10.95 -103.99 -25.44
C ASP A 451 12.22 -104.85 -25.60
N ASN A 452 13.29 -104.51 -24.86
CA ASN A 452 14.52 -105.28 -24.83
C ASN A 452 14.27 -106.67 -24.22
N VAL A 453 13.55 -106.75 -23.10
CA VAL A 453 13.17 -108.02 -22.46
C VAL A 453 12.26 -108.83 -23.37
N GLN A 454 11.29 -108.21 -24.05
CA GLN A 454 10.43 -108.91 -25.01
C GLN A 454 11.23 -109.46 -26.19
N ARG A 455 12.14 -108.67 -26.77
CA ARG A 455 13.04 -109.13 -27.84
C ARG A 455 13.93 -110.28 -27.39
N ALA A 456 14.44 -110.24 -26.16
CA ALA A 456 15.25 -111.33 -25.60
C ALA A 456 14.42 -112.61 -25.41
N LYS A 457 13.17 -112.51 -24.94
CA LYS A 457 12.23 -113.65 -24.85
C LYS A 457 11.91 -114.24 -26.23
N ASP A 458 11.64 -113.39 -27.22
CA ASP A 458 11.33 -113.83 -28.58
C ASP A 458 12.54 -114.49 -29.27
N ALA A 459 13.76 -114.03 -28.94
CA ALA A 459 15.00 -114.64 -29.40
C ALA A 459 15.33 -115.96 -28.69
N ALA A 460 14.90 -116.15 -27.44
CA ALA A 460 15.06 -117.40 -26.68
C ALA A 460 14.04 -118.49 -27.05
N ASN A 461 12.93 -118.11 -27.70
CA ASN A 461 11.86 -119.01 -28.17
C ASN A 461 12.01 -119.42 -29.65
N LYS A 462 13.11 -119.05 -30.30
CA LYS A 462 13.54 -119.49 -31.64
C LYS A 462 14.77 -120.36 -31.51
#